data_AF-A0AAW2ZJQ2-F1
#
_entry.id   AF-A0AAW2ZJQ2-F1
#
_cell.length_a   1.000
_cell.length_b   1.000
_cell.length_c   1.000
_cell.angle_alpha   90.00
_cell.angle_beta   90.00
_cell.angle_gamma   90.00
#
_symmetry.space_group_name_H-M   'P 1'
#
loop_
_entity.id
_entity.type
_entity.pdbx_description
1 polymer ?
#
loop_
_entity_poly.entity_id
_entity_poly.type
_entity_poly.pdbx_seq_one_letter_code
_entity_poly.pdbx_strand_id
1 'polypeptide(L)'
;MCYVFNARLVALYTNVIKKHNSINSTTYRRDVFDIRKIAEQSITECENIKDSGGLEKFYKDKKSLNVATQPNPSQLRPVRIDSSLVDSFIKIGQDHFRNDIEFCATICGTLKNGIFDCTHMLIPRQEGTENSCCALNELDMFDYQYKNNLITIGWIHSHPTQTAFLSSVDLRTHFGYQSSLNEAVAIVCAPKHVPKLGVFRIKDDALDKIRRLMVTNPNFGIRHEHTNEVLFEKCSHVQFTTNQNINVVDLR
;
A
#
# COMPACT_ATOMS: atom_id res chain seq x y z
N MET A 1 3.42 -16.25 -9.05
CA MET A 1 2.41 -16.05 -7.98
C MET A 1 2.37 -14.62 -7.41
N CYS A 2 3.42 -13.79 -7.51
CA CYS A 2 3.41 -12.38 -7.04
C CYS A 2 2.61 -11.38 -7.94
N TYR A 3 2.01 -11.88 -9.03
CA TYR A 3 1.41 -11.09 -10.11
C TYR A 3 0.05 -10.48 -9.76
N VAL A 4 -0.64 -11.04 -8.77
CA VAL A 4 -2.08 -10.88 -8.59
C VAL A 4 -2.41 -9.92 -7.43
N PHE A 5 -1.56 -9.86 -6.40
CA PHE A 5 -1.69 -8.91 -5.27
C PHE A 5 -1.67 -7.45 -5.73
N ASN A 6 -0.83 -7.14 -6.73
CA ASN A 6 -0.53 -5.78 -7.19
C ASN A 6 -1.68 -5.12 -7.99
N ALA A 7 -2.49 -5.91 -8.71
CA ALA A 7 -3.68 -5.42 -9.41
C ALA A 7 -4.92 -5.44 -8.50
N ARG A 8 -5.06 -6.46 -7.64
CA ARG A 8 -6.19 -6.61 -6.71
C ARG A 8 -6.26 -5.48 -5.68
N LEU A 9 -5.12 -5.06 -5.12
CA LEU A 9 -5.08 -3.90 -4.21
C LEU A 9 -5.50 -2.61 -4.91
N VAL A 10 -5.01 -2.34 -6.12
CA VAL A 10 -5.48 -1.15 -6.86
C VAL A 10 -6.99 -1.22 -7.14
N ALA A 11 -7.52 -2.40 -7.46
CA ALA A 11 -8.95 -2.59 -7.74
C ALA A 11 -9.84 -2.41 -6.51
N LEU A 12 -9.47 -3.05 -5.40
CA LEU A 12 -10.11 -2.92 -4.08
C LEU A 12 -10.07 -1.47 -3.59
N TYR A 13 -8.90 -0.83 -3.66
CA TYR A 13 -8.69 0.47 -3.04
C TYR A 13 -9.24 1.65 -3.87
N THR A 14 -9.29 1.52 -5.19
CA THR A 14 -9.88 2.56 -6.07
C THR A 14 -11.40 2.60 -6.05
N ASN A 15 -12.08 1.44 -5.95
CA ASN A 15 -13.55 1.36 -5.98
C ASN A 15 -14.19 1.40 -4.59
N VAL A 16 -13.60 0.68 -3.64
CA VAL A 16 -14.32 0.26 -2.43
C VAL A 16 -14.01 1.20 -1.26
N ILE A 17 -12.73 1.58 -1.11
CA ILE A 17 -12.28 2.46 -0.03
C ILE A 17 -12.62 3.93 -0.30
N LYS A 18 -12.61 4.39 -1.56
CA LYS A 18 -13.12 5.74 -1.90
C LYS A 18 -14.61 5.89 -1.61
N LYS A 19 -15.43 4.88 -1.94
CA LYS A 19 -16.86 4.87 -1.62
C LYS A 19 -17.08 4.81 -0.10
N HIS A 20 -16.34 3.97 0.62
CA HIS A 20 -16.34 3.92 2.08
C HIS A 20 -15.98 5.28 2.72
N ASN A 21 -14.93 5.95 2.23
CA ASN A 21 -14.50 7.26 2.72
C ASN A 21 -15.48 8.41 2.39
N SER A 22 -16.55 8.14 1.63
CA SER A 22 -17.55 9.14 1.18
C SER A 22 -18.93 8.99 1.83
N ILE A 23 -19.21 7.91 2.57
CA ILE A 23 -20.56 7.59 3.07
C ILE A 23 -20.78 8.11 4.49
N ASN A 24 -21.84 8.91 4.68
CA ASN A 24 -22.36 9.35 5.98
C ASN A 24 -23.16 8.24 6.69
N SER A 25 -23.16 8.28 8.03
CA SER A 25 -23.32 7.15 8.96
C SER A 25 -24.69 6.45 9.07
N THR A 26 -25.68 6.69 8.21
CA THR A 26 -27.06 6.18 8.40
C THR A 26 -27.53 5.05 7.46
N THR A 27 -26.79 4.73 6.39
CA THR A 27 -27.17 3.70 5.39
C THR A 27 -26.41 2.35 5.56
N TYR A 28 -25.86 2.14 6.76
CA TYR A 28 -24.73 1.23 7.04
C TYR A 28 -24.90 -0.24 6.58
N ARG A 29 -26.08 -0.88 6.69
CA ARG A 29 -26.20 -2.34 6.46
C ARG A 29 -26.39 -2.79 5.01
N ARG A 30 -27.03 -2.00 4.14
CA ARG A 30 -27.18 -2.36 2.71
C ARG A 30 -25.87 -2.11 1.94
N ASP A 31 -25.17 -1.05 2.30
CA ASP A 31 -23.92 -0.67 1.65
C ASP A 31 -22.80 -1.71 1.85
N VAL A 32 -22.70 -2.37 3.02
CA VAL A 32 -21.64 -3.39 3.25
C VAL A 32 -21.71 -4.55 2.24
N PHE A 33 -22.91 -5.07 1.98
CA PHE A 33 -23.11 -6.20 1.06
C PHE A 33 -22.77 -5.81 -0.38
N ASP A 34 -23.19 -4.62 -0.80
CA ASP A 34 -22.87 -4.12 -2.14
C ASP A 34 -21.38 -3.81 -2.29
N ILE A 35 -20.75 -3.25 -1.26
CA ILE A 35 -19.32 -2.92 -1.22
C ILE A 35 -18.45 -4.17 -1.26
N ARG A 36 -18.81 -5.22 -0.51
CA ARG A 36 -18.12 -6.52 -0.57
C ARG A 36 -18.26 -7.15 -1.95
N LYS A 37 -19.46 -7.13 -2.52
CA LYS A 37 -19.70 -7.65 -3.88
C LYS A 37 -18.90 -6.88 -4.93
N ILE A 38 -18.79 -5.56 -4.80
CA ILE A 38 -17.95 -4.72 -5.68
C ILE A 38 -16.46 -5.06 -5.49
N ALA A 39 -16.01 -5.32 -4.26
CA ALA A 39 -14.65 -5.76 -3.98
C ALA A 39 -14.35 -7.10 -4.66
N GLU A 40 -15.23 -8.10 -4.48
CA GLU A 40 -15.14 -9.42 -5.10
C GLU A 40 -15.14 -9.33 -6.64
N GLN A 41 -16.00 -8.49 -7.22
CA GLN A 41 -16.04 -8.23 -8.67
C GLN A 41 -14.74 -7.57 -9.16
N SER A 42 -14.25 -6.56 -8.45
CA SER A 42 -13.01 -5.84 -8.81
C SER A 42 -11.78 -6.76 -8.75
N ILE A 43 -11.74 -7.67 -7.78
CA ILE A 43 -10.73 -8.73 -7.65
C ILE A 43 -10.81 -9.68 -8.85
N THR A 44 -12.02 -10.17 -9.17
CA THR A 44 -12.26 -11.10 -10.27
C THR A 44 -11.93 -10.48 -11.63
N GLU A 45 -12.28 -9.21 -11.85
CA GLU A 45 -11.92 -8.47 -13.06
C GLU A 45 -10.41 -8.38 -13.24
N CYS A 46 -9.65 -8.10 -12.17
CA CYS A 46 -8.20 -8.04 -12.21
C CYS A 46 -7.53 -9.39 -12.48
N GLU A 47 -8.07 -10.48 -11.93
CA GLU A 47 -7.59 -11.84 -12.21
C GLU A 47 -7.76 -12.24 -13.68
N ASN A 48 -8.74 -11.65 -14.35
CA ASN A 48 -9.04 -11.93 -15.76
C ASN A 48 -8.22 -11.08 -16.74
N ILE A 49 -7.44 -10.10 -16.27
CA ILE A 49 -6.54 -9.31 -17.12
C ILE A 49 -5.32 -10.16 -17.47
N LYS A 50 -5.27 -10.65 -18.72
CA LYS A 50 -4.20 -11.53 -19.21
C LYS A 50 -3.13 -10.81 -20.05
N ASP A 51 -3.34 -9.55 -20.40
CA ASP A 51 -2.46 -8.78 -21.28
C ASP A 51 -2.27 -7.32 -20.82
N SER A 52 -1.21 -6.70 -21.35
CA SER A 52 -0.83 -5.31 -21.03
C SER A 52 -1.85 -4.27 -21.52
N GLY A 53 -2.67 -4.59 -22.53
CA GLY A 53 -3.73 -3.72 -23.04
C GLY A 53 -4.93 -3.63 -22.10
N GLY A 54 -5.34 -4.76 -21.51
CA GLY A 54 -6.37 -4.82 -20.48
C GLY A 54 -5.94 -4.07 -19.22
N LEU A 55 -4.66 -4.16 -18.85
CA LEU A 55 -4.09 -3.44 -17.72
C LEU A 55 -4.02 -1.92 -17.98
N GLU A 56 -3.66 -1.49 -19.20
CA GLU A 56 -3.63 -0.07 -19.57
C GLU A 56 -5.04 0.55 -19.57
N LYS A 57 -6.03 -0.17 -20.10
CA LYS A 57 -7.44 0.26 -20.07
C LYS A 57 -7.96 0.38 -18.64
N PHE A 58 -7.68 -0.62 -17.79
CA PHE A 58 -8.03 -0.61 -16.38
C PHE A 58 -7.46 0.62 -15.65
N TYR A 59 -6.18 0.98 -15.88
CA TYR A 59 -5.59 2.16 -15.26
C TYR A 59 -6.07 3.50 -15.87
N LYS A 60 -6.38 3.55 -17.18
CA LYS A 60 -6.91 4.76 -17.85
C LYS A 60 -8.32 5.12 -17.39
N ASP A 61 -9.22 4.15 -17.28
CA ASP A 61 -10.62 4.35 -16.90
C ASP A 61 -10.76 4.85 -15.44
N LYS A 62 -9.72 4.64 -14.62
CA LYS A 62 -9.68 5.02 -13.20
C LYS A 62 -9.13 6.43 -12.93
N LYS A 63 -8.66 7.15 -13.97
CA LYS A 63 -8.07 8.51 -13.89
C LYS A 63 -9.09 9.59 -13.47
N SER A 64 -10.38 9.29 -13.50
CA SER A 64 -11.50 10.23 -13.29
C SER A 64 -12.05 10.29 -11.86
N LEU A 65 -11.43 9.63 -10.88
CA LEU A 65 -11.93 9.56 -9.50
C LEU A 65 -11.32 10.64 -8.59
N ASN A 66 -11.93 11.84 -8.63
CA ASN A 66 -11.61 13.01 -7.81
C ASN A 66 -11.40 12.66 -6.32
N VAL A 67 -10.20 12.96 -5.81
CA VAL A 67 -9.89 13.00 -4.38
C VAL A 67 -10.67 14.16 -3.75
N ALA A 68 -11.18 13.97 -2.53
CA ALA A 68 -11.80 15.04 -1.74
C ALA A 68 -11.03 16.35 -1.90
N THR A 69 -11.75 17.42 -2.23
CA THR A 69 -11.25 18.73 -2.63
C THR A 69 -10.07 19.18 -1.77
N GLN A 70 -8.86 19.03 -2.33
CA GLN A 70 -7.65 19.62 -1.76
C GLN A 70 -7.68 21.13 -2.01
N PRO A 71 -7.35 21.96 -1.01
CA PRO A 71 -7.18 23.39 -1.23
C PRO A 71 -5.93 23.72 -2.05
N ASN A 72 -4.96 22.78 -2.18
CA ASN A 72 -3.82 22.90 -3.09
C ASN A 72 -3.34 21.52 -3.59
N PRO A 73 -3.37 21.24 -4.91
CA PRO A 73 -2.91 19.97 -5.49
C PRO A 73 -1.42 19.65 -5.27
N SER A 74 -0.60 20.67 -4.95
CA SER A 74 0.85 20.57 -4.82
C SER A 74 1.35 20.29 -3.39
N GLN A 75 0.48 20.32 -2.38
CA GLN A 75 0.88 20.16 -0.98
C GLN A 75 0.31 18.87 -0.39
N LEU A 76 1.20 17.95 -0.02
CA LEU A 76 0.83 16.71 0.66
C LEU A 76 0.40 17.00 2.10
N ARG A 77 -0.69 16.36 2.54
CA ARG A 77 -1.10 16.39 3.95
C ARG A 77 -0.09 15.64 4.82
N PRO A 78 0.15 16.09 6.07
CA PRO A 78 1.05 15.39 6.98
C PRO A 78 0.55 13.98 7.32
N VAL A 79 1.49 13.05 7.44
CA VAL A 79 1.26 11.67 7.91
C VAL A 79 2.04 11.46 9.20
N ARG A 80 1.35 11.17 10.30
CA ARG A 80 1.96 10.85 11.60
C ARG A 80 2.09 9.34 11.78
N ILE A 81 3.30 8.90 12.09
CA ILE A 81 3.64 7.48 12.27
C ILE A 81 4.28 7.33 13.64
N ASP A 82 3.67 6.54 14.51
CA ASP A 82 4.29 6.28 15.81
C ASP A 82 5.46 5.30 15.68
N SER A 83 6.56 5.59 16.37
CA SER A 83 7.75 4.74 16.41
C SER A 83 7.43 3.30 16.89
N SER A 84 6.44 3.13 17.77
CA SER A 84 5.99 1.82 18.25
C SER A 84 5.42 0.93 17.14
N LEU A 85 4.98 1.50 16.00
CA LEU A 85 4.57 0.75 14.82
C LEU A 85 5.74 -0.05 14.26
N VAL A 86 6.89 0.61 14.08
CA VAL A 86 8.09 0.02 13.51
C VAL A 86 8.68 -1.02 14.47
N ASP A 87 8.71 -0.72 15.77
CA ASP A 87 9.19 -1.66 16.79
C ASP A 87 8.32 -2.93 16.85
N SER A 88 7.00 -2.75 16.79
CA SER A 88 6.05 -3.88 16.77
C SER A 88 6.21 -4.71 15.50
N PHE A 89 6.38 -4.07 14.34
CA PHE A 89 6.63 -4.75 13.07
C PHE A 89 7.90 -5.60 13.15
N ILE A 90 8.99 -5.01 13.66
CA ILE A 90 10.27 -5.71 13.79
C ILE A 90 10.13 -6.92 14.71
N LYS A 91 9.41 -6.76 15.83
CA LYS A 91 9.17 -7.84 16.80
C LYS A 91 8.40 -9.01 16.19
N ILE A 92 7.36 -8.72 15.41
CA ILE A 92 6.48 -9.74 14.83
C ILE A 92 7.18 -10.47 13.66
N GLY A 93 7.95 -9.73 12.85
CA GLY A 93 8.65 -10.27 11.69
C GLY A 93 9.96 -11.02 12.02
N GLN A 94 10.39 -11.07 13.29
CA GLN A 94 11.72 -11.59 13.63
C GLN A 94 12.03 -12.98 13.08
N ASP A 95 11.08 -13.91 13.11
CA ASP A 95 11.32 -15.26 12.60
C ASP A 95 11.49 -15.27 11.09
N HIS A 96 10.83 -14.37 10.35
CA HIS A 96 11.07 -14.21 8.91
C HIS A 96 12.47 -13.65 8.67
N PHE A 97 12.85 -12.60 9.41
CA PHE A 97 14.16 -11.95 9.22
C PHE A 97 15.34 -12.87 9.54
N ARG A 98 15.20 -13.76 10.52
CA ARG A 98 16.21 -14.77 10.86
C ARG A 98 16.42 -15.80 9.75
N ASN A 99 15.39 -16.06 8.96
CA ASN A 99 15.44 -16.97 7.82
C ASN A 99 15.67 -16.22 6.50
N ASP A 100 16.04 -14.94 6.55
CA ASP A 100 16.23 -14.06 5.40
C ASP A 100 14.98 -13.95 4.49
N ILE A 101 13.79 -14.11 5.06
CA ILE A 101 12.51 -14.01 4.36
C ILE A 101 11.91 -12.61 4.56
N GLU A 102 11.45 -11.98 3.48
CA GLU A 102 10.69 -10.73 3.55
C GLU A 102 9.31 -10.92 4.19
N PHE A 103 8.88 -9.89 4.90
CA PHE A 103 7.61 -9.82 5.62
C PHE A 103 7.01 -8.43 5.44
N CYS A 104 5.68 -8.33 5.38
CA CYS A 104 4.96 -7.06 5.21
C CYS A 104 3.71 -6.92 6.09
N ALA A 105 3.26 -5.67 6.19
CA ALA A 105 2.03 -5.27 6.84
C ALA A 105 1.43 -4.05 6.15
N THR A 106 0.10 -3.91 6.23
CA THR A 106 -0.61 -2.71 5.78
C THR A 106 -0.72 -1.72 6.93
N ILE A 107 -0.44 -0.45 6.66
CA ILE A 107 -0.59 0.65 7.62
C ILE A 107 -1.93 1.32 7.36
N CYS A 108 -2.77 1.34 8.39
CA CYS A 108 -4.08 1.96 8.34
C CYS A 108 -4.25 3.01 9.44
N GLY A 109 -5.25 3.88 9.26
CA GLY A 109 -5.46 4.96 10.18
C GLY A 109 -6.67 5.84 9.87
N THR A 110 -6.65 7.05 10.43
CA THR A 110 -7.75 8.00 10.31
C THR A 110 -7.26 9.36 9.82
N LEU A 111 -8.11 10.10 9.12
CA LEU A 111 -7.86 11.49 8.75
C LEU A 111 -8.59 12.41 9.73
N LYS A 112 -7.85 13.23 10.49
CA LYS A 112 -8.42 14.21 11.44
C LYS A 112 -7.75 15.56 11.24
N ASN A 113 -8.54 16.62 11.08
CA ASN A 113 -8.05 18.00 10.91
C ASN A 113 -6.98 18.13 9.80
N GLY A 114 -7.15 17.40 8.70
CA GLY A 114 -6.20 17.42 7.58
C GLY A 114 -4.90 16.65 7.79
N ILE A 115 -4.76 15.91 8.89
CA ILE A 115 -3.59 15.08 9.22
C ILE A 115 -3.99 13.60 9.20
N PHE A 116 -3.19 12.77 8.54
CA PHE A 116 -3.32 11.32 8.60
C PHE A 116 -2.61 10.79 9.84
N ASP A 117 -3.36 10.09 10.70
CA ASP A 117 -2.83 9.39 11.86
C ASP A 117 -2.80 7.90 11.59
N CYS A 118 -1.60 7.32 11.52
CA CYS A 118 -1.42 5.87 11.47
C CYS A 118 -1.73 5.29 12.85
N THR A 119 -2.83 4.55 12.96
CA THR A 119 -3.31 3.99 14.24
C THR A 119 -3.34 2.48 14.26
N HIS A 120 -3.30 1.83 13.09
CA HIS A 120 -3.41 0.38 12.95
C HIS A 120 -2.31 -0.17 12.06
N MET A 121 -1.79 -1.33 12.42
CA MET A 121 -0.94 -2.14 11.57
C MET A 121 -1.60 -3.51 11.40
N LEU A 122 -1.98 -3.83 10.18
CA LEU A 122 -2.65 -5.08 9.85
C LEU A 122 -1.61 -6.05 9.26
N ILE A 123 -1.41 -7.18 9.91
CA ILE A 123 -0.54 -8.26 9.43
C ILE A 123 -1.41 -9.25 8.65
N PRO A 124 -1.38 -9.24 7.31
CA PRO A 124 -2.14 -10.19 6.53
C PRO A 124 -1.50 -11.58 6.59
N ARG A 125 -2.29 -12.62 6.33
CA ARG A 125 -1.77 -13.88 5.77
C ARG A 125 -0.87 -13.54 4.59
N GLN A 126 0.31 -14.12 4.50
CA GLN A 126 1.29 -13.72 3.49
C GLN A 126 2.28 -14.84 3.19
N GLU A 127 2.90 -14.76 2.01
CA GLU A 127 4.02 -15.60 1.59
C GLU A 127 5.22 -14.70 1.30
N GLY A 128 6.34 -15.00 1.96
CA GLY A 128 7.61 -14.29 1.78
C GLY A 128 8.65 -15.14 1.06
N THR A 129 9.60 -14.46 0.44
CA THR A 129 10.83 -14.99 -0.16
C THR A 129 11.99 -14.07 0.23
N GLU A 130 13.21 -14.37 -0.18
CA GLU A 130 14.39 -13.53 0.13
C GLU A 130 14.36 -12.11 -0.46
N ASN A 131 13.50 -11.88 -1.46
CA ASN A 131 13.45 -10.60 -2.19
C ASN A 131 12.01 -10.12 -2.47
N SER A 132 10.99 -10.79 -1.94
CA SER A 132 9.60 -10.34 -2.12
C SER A 132 8.69 -10.93 -1.05
N CYS A 133 7.67 -10.18 -0.67
CA CYS A 133 6.54 -10.66 0.12
C CYS A 133 5.20 -10.37 -0.58
N CYS A 134 4.27 -11.30 -0.47
CA CYS A 134 2.93 -11.20 -1.06
C CYS A 134 1.91 -11.43 0.05
N ALA A 135 1.11 -10.42 0.37
CA ALA A 135 -0.04 -10.65 1.23
C ALA A 135 -1.15 -11.39 0.47
N LEU A 136 -1.94 -12.13 1.23
CA LEU A 136 -2.99 -13.03 0.81
C LEU A 136 -4.28 -12.63 1.55
N ASN A 137 -5.42 -13.06 1.02
CA ASN A 137 -6.74 -12.80 1.61
C ASN A 137 -7.02 -11.31 1.83
N GLU A 138 -6.89 -10.52 0.77
CA GLU A 138 -7.10 -9.07 0.80
C GLU A 138 -8.52 -8.67 1.23
N LEU A 139 -9.50 -9.58 1.09
CA LEU A 139 -10.88 -9.38 1.55
C LEU A 139 -10.98 -9.29 3.08
N ASP A 140 -10.21 -10.07 3.84
CA ASP A 140 -10.27 -10.04 5.30
C ASP A 140 -9.69 -8.73 5.84
N MET A 141 -8.61 -8.27 5.22
CA MET A 141 -8.00 -6.96 5.47
C MET A 141 -9.01 -5.84 5.17
N PHE A 142 -9.66 -5.91 4.00
CA PHE A 142 -10.68 -4.95 3.60
C PHE A 142 -11.88 -4.92 4.57
N ASP A 143 -12.41 -6.09 4.94
CA ASP A 143 -13.52 -6.21 5.89
C ASP A 143 -13.16 -5.60 7.25
N TYR A 144 -11.95 -5.85 7.75
CA TYR A 144 -11.48 -5.28 9.00
C TYR A 144 -11.39 -3.77 8.91
N GLN A 145 -10.77 -3.24 7.85
CA GLN A 145 -10.66 -1.80 7.64
C GLN A 145 -12.03 -1.13 7.57
N TYR A 146 -12.96 -1.71 6.81
CA TYR A 146 -14.31 -1.20 6.63
C TYR A 146 -15.07 -1.16 7.96
N LYS A 147 -15.08 -2.26 8.73
CA LYS A 147 -15.77 -2.34 10.03
C LYS A 147 -15.25 -1.34 11.05
N ASN A 148 -13.98 -0.93 10.92
CA ASN A 148 -13.31 -0.02 11.84
C ASN A 148 -13.14 1.40 11.28
N ASN A 149 -13.73 1.71 10.12
CA ASN A 149 -13.61 3.01 9.44
C ASN A 149 -12.16 3.45 9.21
N LEU A 150 -11.31 2.53 8.75
CA LEU A 150 -9.87 2.75 8.57
C LEU A 150 -9.51 3.04 7.11
N ILE A 151 -8.71 4.08 6.94
CA ILE A 151 -8.08 4.45 5.66
C ILE A 151 -6.73 3.74 5.58
N THR A 152 -6.41 3.14 4.44
CA THR A 152 -5.03 2.70 4.19
C THR A 152 -4.16 3.88 3.82
N ILE A 153 -3.10 4.05 4.61
CA ILE A 153 -2.16 5.16 4.51
C ILE A 153 -0.86 4.68 3.85
N GLY A 154 -0.57 3.39 3.89
CA GLY A 154 0.65 2.86 3.31
C GLY A 154 0.89 1.42 3.69
N TRP A 155 2.14 1.03 3.63
CA TRP A 155 2.58 -0.31 3.96
C TRP A 155 4.01 -0.27 4.49
N ILE A 156 4.36 -1.31 5.23
CA ILE A 156 5.71 -1.56 5.73
C ILE A 156 6.14 -2.95 5.31
N HIS A 157 7.36 -3.08 4.82
CA HIS A 157 7.99 -4.38 4.57
C HIS A 157 9.45 -4.39 5.02
N SER A 158 10.07 -5.56 4.96
CA SER A 158 11.44 -5.77 5.40
C SER A 158 12.32 -6.17 4.24
N HIS A 159 13.57 -5.70 4.27
CA HIS A 159 14.69 -6.20 3.47
C HIS A 159 15.68 -6.86 4.45
N PRO A 160 15.57 -8.17 4.73
CA PRO A 160 16.40 -8.82 5.73
C PRO A 160 17.90 -8.74 5.44
N THR A 161 18.28 -8.78 4.16
CA THR A 161 19.68 -8.80 3.71
C THR A 161 20.09 -7.56 2.90
N GLN A 162 19.13 -6.83 2.33
CA GLN A 162 19.38 -5.66 1.48
C GLN A 162 19.21 -4.33 2.24
N THR A 163 19.76 -3.26 1.69
CA THR A 163 19.58 -1.90 2.25
C THR A 163 18.14 -1.40 2.08
N ALA A 164 17.76 -0.33 2.76
CA ALA A 164 16.44 0.28 2.60
C ALA A 164 16.34 1.08 1.29
N PHE A 165 15.58 0.57 0.32
CA PHE A 165 15.23 1.22 -0.95
C PHE A 165 13.92 0.63 -1.50
N LEU A 166 13.35 1.18 -2.59
CA LEU A 166 12.25 0.54 -3.31
C LEU A 166 12.77 -0.18 -4.56
N SER A 167 12.63 -1.50 -4.60
CA SER A 167 12.89 -2.33 -5.78
C SER A 167 11.83 -2.13 -6.86
N SER A 168 12.00 -2.72 -8.06
CA SER A 168 10.97 -2.69 -9.10
C SER A 168 9.63 -3.30 -8.64
N VAL A 169 9.68 -4.34 -7.80
CA VAL A 169 8.50 -4.98 -7.20
C VAL A 169 7.83 -4.02 -6.23
N ASP A 170 8.60 -3.35 -5.38
CA ASP A 170 8.09 -2.37 -4.42
C ASP A 170 7.51 -1.14 -5.11
N LEU A 171 8.14 -0.66 -6.19
CA LEU A 171 7.65 0.46 -7.00
C LEU A 171 6.30 0.13 -7.62
N ARG A 172 6.12 -1.08 -8.13
CA ARG A 172 4.83 -1.53 -8.67
C ARG A 172 3.77 -1.58 -7.57
N THR A 173 4.10 -2.19 -6.42
CA THR A 173 3.21 -2.26 -5.25
C THR A 173 2.81 -0.87 -4.80
N HIS A 174 3.79 0.00 -4.58
CA HIS A 174 3.57 1.33 -4.05
C HIS A 174 2.87 2.26 -5.04
N PHE A 175 3.06 2.08 -6.36
CA PHE A 175 2.27 2.79 -7.37
C PHE A 175 0.77 2.61 -7.13
N GLY A 176 0.34 1.42 -6.72
CA GLY A 176 -1.04 1.14 -6.39
C GLY A 176 -1.58 1.89 -5.18
N TYR A 177 -0.77 1.96 -4.11
CA TYR A 177 -1.08 2.76 -2.92
C TYR A 177 -1.14 4.26 -3.25
N GLN A 178 -0.13 4.78 -3.94
CA GLN A 178 0.01 6.21 -4.21
C GLN A 178 -1.00 6.73 -5.25
N SER A 179 -1.45 5.87 -6.18
CA SER A 179 -2.56 6.17 -7.09
C SER A 179 -3.90 6.28 -6.35
N SER A 180 -4.04 5.60 -5.22
CA SER A 180 -5.25 5.64 -4.38
C SER A 180 -5.22 6.80 -3.39
N LEU A 181 -4.03 7.15 -2.88
CA LEU A 181 -3.78 8.23 -1.93
C LEU A 181 -2.41 8.86 -2.20
N ASN A 182 -2.37 10.13 -2.62
CA ASN A 182 -1.11 10.82 -2.95
C ASN A 182 -0.10 10.84 -1.78
N GLU A 183 -0.60 10.90 -0.54
CA GLU A 183 0.19 10.88 0.68
C GLU A 183 0.67 9.48 1.10
N ALA A 184 0.39 8.44 0.32
CA ALA A 184 0.73 7.08 0.69
C ALA A 184 2.23 6.91 0.95
N VAL A 185 2.58 6.05 1.91
CA VAL A 185 3.97 5.80 2.31
C VAL A 185 4.36 4.34 2.14
N ALA A 186 5.59 4.09 1.71
CA ALA A 186 6.25 2.79 1.74
C ALA A 186 7.38 2.82 2.77
N ILE A 187 7.25 2.07 3.86
CA ILE A 187 8.28 1.95 4.89
C ILE A 187 9.08 0.67 4.64
N VAL A 188 10.40 0.79 4.61
CA VAL A 188 11.31 -0.34 4.40
C VAL A 188 12.20 -0.50 5.61
N CYS A 189 12.10 -1.64 6.27
CA CYS A 189 12.93 -2.02 7.41
C CYS A 189 14.11 -2.89 6.95
N ALA A 190 15.32 -2.39 7.07
CA ALA A 190 16.57 -3.09 6.73
C ALA A 190 17.37 -3.40 8.01
N PRO A 191 17.04 -4.47 8.76
CA PRO A 191 17.55 -4.70 10.12
C PRO A 191 19.08 -4.84 10.21
N LYS A 192 19.73 -5.32 9.14
CA LYS A 192 21.18 -5.54 9.05
C LYS A 192 21.96 -4.31 8.55
N HIS A 193 21.30 -3.20 8.20
CA HIS A 193 21.91 -2.05 7.54
C HIS A 193 21.71 -0.74 8.31
N VAL A 194 22.50 0.28 7.95
CA VAL A 194 22.35 1.65 8.45
C VAL A 194 22.13 2.59 7.25
N PRO A 195 21.03 3.37 7.20
CA PRO A 195 19.94 3.42 8.18
C PRO A 195 19.09 2.13 8.17
N LYS A 196 18.55 1.76 9.34
CA LYS A 196 17.68 0.59 9.52
C LYS A 196 16.28 0.78 8.92
N LEU A 197 15.89 2.03 8.65
CA LEU A 197 14.55 2.38 8.20
C LEU A 197 14.66 3.37 7.04
N GLY A 198 13.89 3.12 5.98
CA GLY A 198 13.61 4.06 4.91
C GLY A 198 12.11 4.32 4.82
N VAL A 199 11.72 5.57 4.57
CA VAL A 199 10.32 5.94 4.33
C VAL A 199 10.26 6.66 2.99
N PHE A 200 9.55 6.07 2.04
CA PHE A 200 9.63 6.45 0.64
C PHE A 200 8.25 6.69 0.02
N ARG A 201 8.26 7.50 -1.03
CA ARG A 201 7.17 7.67 -1.99
C ARG A 201 7.70 7.64 -3.42
N ILE A 202 6.85 7.35 -4.40
CA ILE A 202 7.19 7.56 -5.82
C ILE A 202 7.19 9.06 -6.10
N LYS A 203 8.16 9.53 -6.88
CA LYS A 203 8.19 10.94 -7.29
C LYS A 203 6.98 11.26 -8.18
N ASP A 204 6.43 12.46 -8.06
CA ASP A 204 5.22 12.83 -8.81
C ASP A 204 5.44 12.78 -10.34
N ASP A 205 6.65 13.09 -10.82
CA ASP A 205 7.05 12.98 -12.23
C ASP A 205 7.33 11.53 -12.70
N ALA A 206 7.53 10.60 -11.76
CA ALA A 206 7.82 9.20 -12.03
C ALA A 206 6.57 8.31 -12.11
N LEU A 207 5.42 8.74 -11.60
CA LEU A 207 4.17 7.96 -11.61
C LEU A 207 3.77 7.55 -13.03
N ASP A 208 3.73 8.49 -13.97
CA ASP A 208 3.36 8.20 -15.36
C ASP A 208 4.40 7.33 -16.07
N LYS A 209 5.67 7.43 -15.66
CA LYS A 209 6.75 6.61 -16.19
C LYS A 209 6.65 5.16 -15.71
N ILE A 210 6.42 4.94 -14.43
CA ILE A 210 6.17 3.61 -13.87
C ILE A 210 4.95 2.97 -14.55
N ARG A 211 3.86 3.75 -14.74
CA ARG A 211 2.68 3.29 -15.48
C ARG A 211 3.03 2.80 -16.88
N ARG A 212 3.83 3.55 -17.63
CA ARG A 212 4.29 3.13 -18.97
C ARG A 212 5.15 1.87 -18.88
N LEU A 213 6.11 1.81 -17.94
CA LEU A 213 6.98 0.65 -17.75
C LEU A 213 6.18 -0.64 -17.47
N MET A 214 5.14 -0.56 -16.63
CA MET A 214 4.26 -1.71 -16.37
C MET A 214 3.51 -2.22 -17.62
N VAL A 215 3.23 -1.33 -18.58
CA VAL A 215 2.53 -1.68 -19.84
C VAL A 215 3.53 -2.19 -20.88
N THR A 216 4.68 -1.52 -21.02
CA THR A 216 5.66 -1.82 -22.08
C THR A 216 6.61 -2.95 -21.72
N ASN A 217 6.81 -3.21 -20.42
CA ASN A 217 7.65 -4.28 -19.92
C ASN A 217 6.85 -5.21 -18.99
N PRO A 218 6.41 -6.38 -19.49
CA PRO A 218 5.67 -7.36 -18.70
C PRO A 218 6.43 -7.91 -17.49
N ASN A 219 7.75 -7.76 -17.40
CA ASN A 219 8.55 -8.22 -16.26
C ASN A 219 8.72 -7.15 -15.17
N PHE A 220 8.41 -5.88 -15.46
CA PHE A 220 8.58 -4.78 -14.50
C PHE A 220 7.67 -4.97 -13.29
N GLY A 221 8.30 -5.01 -12.11
CA GLY A 221 7.63 -5.25 -10.82
C GLY A 221 7.04 -6.64 -10.65
N ILE A 222 7.43 -7.57 -11.51
CA ILE A 222 7.19 -9.01 -11.39
C ILE A 222 8.51 -9.73 -11.07
N ARG A 223 9.62 -9.22 -11.61
CA ARG A 223 10.98 -9.60 -11.26
C ARG A 223 11.76 -8.34 -10.84
N HIS A 224 12.84 -8.55 -10.10
CA HIS A 224 13.80 -7.49 -9.82
C HIS A 224 14.47 -7.08 -11.13
N GLU A 225 14.15 -5.87 -11.57
CA GLU A 225 14.77 -5.24 -12.71
C GLU A 225 15.42 -3.95 -12.23
N HIS A 226 16.64 -3.72 -12.68
CA HIS A 226 17.35 -2.49 -12.37
C HIS A 226 16.92 -1.41 -13.36
N THR A 227 16.38 -0.32 -12.83
CA THR A 227 16.27 0.94 -13.58
C THR A 227 17.55 1.73 -13.34
N ASN A 228 18.11 2.35 -14.39
CA ASN A 228 19.26 3.25 -14.26
C ASN A 228 18.91 4.59 -13.58
N GLU A 229 17.65 4.77 -13.20
CA GLU A 229 17.11 5.99 -12.62
C GLU A 229 16.39 5.68 -11.30
N VAL A 230 16.49 6.61 -10.36
CA VAL A 230 15.81 6.54 -9.06
C VAL A 230 14.42 7.17 -9.20
N LEU A 231 13.39 6.32 -9.22
CA LEU A 231 11.98 6.69 -9.44
C LEU A 231 11.20 7.03 -8.14
N PHE A 232 11.89 6.99 -7.00
CA PHE A 232 11.31 7.24 -5.69
C PHE A 232 12.14 8.28 -4.91
N GLU A 233 11.57 8.81 -3.84
CA GLU A 233 12.18 9.79 -2.96
C GLU A 233 11.80 9.52 -1.50
N LYS A 234 12.52 10.14 -0.55
CA LYS A 234 12.12 10.07 0.86
C LYS A 234 10.88 10.93 1.10
N CYS A 235 9.96 10.46 1.93
CA CYS A 235 8.77 11.23 2.29
C CYS A 235 9.14 12.46 3.13
N SER A 236 8.83 13.66 2.63
CA SER A 236 8.97 14.93 3.36
C SER A 236 7.76 15.27 4.24
N HIS A 237 6.61 14.65 3.97
CA HIS A 237 5.33 14.88 4.66
C HIS A 237 5.10 13.94 5.87
N VAL A 238 6.08 13.09 6.21
CA VAL A 238 5.97 12.14 7.32
C VAL A 238 6.58 12.72 8.60
N GLN A 239 5.86 12.58 9.71
CA GLN A 239 6.29 12.98 11.04
C GLN A 239 6.25 11.77 11.98
N PHE A 240 7.38 11.45 12.61
CA PHE A 240 7.41 10.39 13.62
C PHE A 240 6.93 10.92 14.98
N THR A 241 6.11 10.13 15.67
CA THR A 241 5.62 10.40 17.03
C THR A 241 6.01 9.28 17.99
N THR A 242 5.88 9.52 19.30
CA THR A 242 6.25 8.55 20.36
C THR A 242 5.14 8.32 21.39
N ASN A 243 3.93 8.82 21.13
CA ASN A 243 2.89 8.96 22.15
C ASN A 243 1.56 8.28 21.76
N GLN A 244 1.54 7.49 20.69
CA GLN A 244 0.33 6.81 20.23
C GLN A 244 0.47 5.30 20.38
N ASN A 245 -0.54 4.67 21.00
CA ASN A 245 -0.67 3.21 20.97
C ASN A 245 -1.14 2.78 19.58
N ILE A 246 -0.32 1.97 18.91
CA ILE A 246 -0.67 1.35 17.63
C ILE A 246 -1.42 0.05 17.90
N ASN A 247 -2.57 -0.10 17.26
CA ASN A 247 -3.33 -1.35 17.31
C ASN A 247 -2.79 -2.31 16.25
N VAL A 248 -2.15 -3.39 16.69
CA VAL A 248 -1.64 -4.43 15.80
C VAL A 248 -2.65 -5.55 15.68
N VAL A 249 -3.03 -5.85 14.44
CA VAL A 249 -4.06 -6.83 14.13
C VAL A 249 -3.44 -7.92 13.28
N ASP A 250 -3.35 -9.13 13.82
CA ASP A 250 -2.76 -10.28 13.14
C ASP A 250 -3.86 -11.12 12.48
N LEU A 251 -3.79 -11.25 11.15
CA LEU A 251 -4.76 -11.93 10.29
C LEU A 251 -4.13 -13.11 9.53
N ARG A 252 -3.01 -13.65 10.02
CA ARG A 252 -2.27 -14.77 9.39
C ARG A 252 -2.95 -16.13 9.52
#